data_AF-A0A4Q2RQR9-F1
#
_entry.id   AF-A0A4Q2RQR9-F1
#
_cell.length_a   1.000
_cell.length_b   1.000
_cell.length_c   1.000
_cell.angle_alpha   90.00
_cell.angle_beta   90.00
_cell.angle_gamma   90.00
#
_symmetry.space_group_name_H-M   'P 1'
#
loop_
_entity.id
_entity.type
_entity.pdbx_description
1 polymer ?
#
loop_
_entity_poly.entity_id
_entity_poly.type
_entity_poly.pdbx_seq_one_letter_code
_entity_poly.pdbx_strand_id
1 'polypeptide(L)'
;MGDLVQQGVTQQDYSITSAVLAVGTFALLTVALSWVQWRFPRSRPVVTGRPLLVVANGEVLEDAMRAQRLATADLLVAAREQGIRRTSEIEYAVLEADGRLSFFTYDTSEAGAPEKPPQG
;
A
#
# COMPACT_ATOMS: atom_id res chain seq x y z
N MET A 1 8.12 57.94 8.90
CA MET A 1 8.97 57.82 7.70
C MET A 1 10.05 56.74 7.84
N GLY A 2 10.76 56.63 8.97
CA GLY A 2 11.74 55.55 9.19
C GLY A 2 11.13 54.13 9.26
N ASP A 3 9.92 54.00 9.82
CA ASP A 3 9.24 52.70 9.98
C ASP A 3 8.79 52.06 8.65
N LEU A 4 8.40 52.88 7.65
CA LEU A 4 7.98 52.37 6.34
C LEU A 4 9.17 51.87 5.50
N VAL A 5 10.34 52.50 5.64
CA VAL A 5 11.58 52.04 4.98
C VAL A 5 12.07 50.73 5.62
N GLN A 6 11.94 50.61 6.94
CA GLN A 6 12.29 49.39 7.67
C GLN A 6 11.31 48.23 7.34
N GLN A 7 10.01 48.52 7.18
CA GLN A 7 9.03 47.51 6.74
C GLN A 7 9.21 47.11 5.27
N GLY A 8 9.61 48.04 4.39
CA GLY A 8 9.91 47.74 2.98
C GLY A 8 11.15 46.87 2.79
N VAL A 9 12.22 47.13 3.54
CA VAL A 9 13.47 46.34 3.45
C VAL A 9 13.32 44.94 4.07
N THR A 10 12.45 44.79 5.08
CA THR A 10 12.25 43.50 5.76
C THR A 10 11.22 42.62 5.03
N GLN A 11 10.30 43.16 4.23
CA GLN A 11 9.27 42.34 3.58
C GLN A 11 9.77 41.59 2.32
N GLN A 12 10.74 42.15 1.61
CA GLN A 12 11.14 41.63 0.29
C GLN A 12 12.22 40.53 0.39
N ASP A 13 13.12 40.63 1.37
CA ASP A 13 14.22 39.68 1.54
C ASP A 13 13.82 38.40 2.29
N TYR A 14 12.78 38.47 3.13
CA TYR A 14 12.30 37.29 3.86
C TYR A 14 11.49 36.36 2.96
N SER A 15 10.70 36.86 2.01
CA SER A 15 9.87 35.98 1.18
C SER A 15 10.68 35.11 0.21
N ILE A 16 11.64 35.69 -0.52
CA ILE A 16 12.46 34.93 -1.48
C ILE A 16 13.48 34.06 -0.76
N THR A 17 14.19 34.60 0.24
CA THR A 17 15.17 33.82 1.00
C THR A 17 14.51 32.69 1.78
N SER A 18 13.37 32.93 2.43
CA SER A 18 12.64 31.86 3.13
C SER A 18 12.05 30.85 2.15
N ALA A 19 11.58 31.26 0.97
CA ALA A 19 11.10 30.34 -0.06
C ALA A 19 12.23 29.45 -0.60
N VAL A 20 13.39 30.04 -0.89
CA VAL A 20 14.57 29.29 -1.34
C VAL A 20 15.07 28.34 -0.24
N LEU A 21 15.09 28.79 1.01
CA LEU A 21 15.45 27.95 2.15
C LEU A 21 14.45 26.81 2.35
N ALA A 22 13.14 27.07 2.25
CA ALA A 22 12.10 26.05 2.40
C ALA A 22 12.18 25.01 1.29
N VAL A 23 12.26 25.44 0.03
CA VAL A 23 12.40 24.56 -1.13
C VAL A 23 13.70 23.78 -1.07
N GLY A 24 14.82 24.45 -0.75
CA GLY A 24 16.13 23.82 -0.61
C GLY A 24 16.16 22.78 0.51
N THR A 25 15.55 23.09 1.66
CA THR A 25 15.42 22.15 2.79
C THR A 25 14.57 20.94 2.39
N PHE A 26 13.43 21.16 1.75
CA PHE A 26 12.55 20.07 1.32
C PHE A 26 13.21 19.18 0.24
N ALA A 27 13.91 19.79 -0.71
CA ALA A 27 14.69 19.08 -1.71
C ALA A 27 15.81 18.25 -1.06
N LEU A 28 16.56 18.83 -0.13
CA LEU A 28 17.58 18.13 0.65
C LEU A 28 17.00 16.96 1.44
N LEU A 29 15.86 17.15 2.12
CA LEU A 29 15.18 16.08 2.85
C LEU A 29 14.73 14.95 1.92
N THR A 30 14.20 15.29 0.75
CA THR A 30 13.77 14.30 -0.25
C THR A 30 14.95 13.47 -0.76
N VAL A 31 16.06 14.14 -1.11
CA VAL A 31 17.30 13.49 -1.56
C VAL A 31 17.91 12.64 -0.45
N ALA A 32 17.95 13.16 0.78
CA ALA A 32 18.45 12.44 1.94
C ALA A 32 17.62 11.18 2.22
N LEU A 33 16.28 11.28 2.18
CA LEU A 33 15.39 10.14 2.38
C LEU A 33 15.59 9.10 1.28
N SER A 34 15.71 9.52 0.02
CA SER A 34 16.01 8.63 -1.11
C SER A 34 17.36 7.93 -0.94
N TRP A 35 18.39 8.66 -0.53
CA TRP A 35 19.71 8.11 -0.25
C TRP A 35 19.70 7.10 0.90
N VAL A 36 18.96 7.40 1.99
CA VAL A 36 18.77 6.47 3.12
C VAL A 36 18.07 5.19 2.66
N GLN A 37 17.00 5.30 1.86
CA GLN A 37 16.30 4.13 1.31
C GLN A 37 17.19 3.29 0.40
N TRP A 38 18.07 3.92 -0.39
CA TRP A 38 19.04 3.23 -1.24
C TRP A 38 20.15 2.57 -0.41
N ARG A 39 20.65 3.25 0.63
CA ARG A 39 21.76 2.79 1.48
C ARG A 39 21.35 1.65 2.42
N PHE A 40 20.07 1.57 2.80
CA PHE A 40 19.53 0.56 3.70
C PHE A 40 18.38 -0.23 3.06
N PRO A 41 18.62 -1.07 2.04
CA PRO A 41 17.57 -1.87 1.41
C PRO A 41 16.87 -2.85 2.38
N ARG A 42 17.50 -3.17 3.51
CA ARG A 42 16.91 -3.96 4.60
C ARG A 42 15.85 -3.22 5.43
N SER A 43 15.77 -1.89 5.37
CA SER A 43 14.70 -1.14 6.05
C SER A 43 13.43 -1.03 5.19
N ARG A 44 13.49 -1.34 3.88
CA ARG A 44 12.32 -1.40 3.00
C ARG A 44 11.15 -2.20 3.59
N PRO A 45 11.30 -3.45 4.06
CA PRO A 45 10.18 -4.18 4.65
C PRO A 45 9.61 -3.56 5.93
N VAL A 46 10.36 -2.69 6.63
CA VAL A 46 9.87 -1.97 7.83
C VAL A 46 9.10 -0.71 7.44
N VAL A 47 9.53 -0.03 6.36
CA VAL A 47 8.92 1.22 5.90
C VAL A 47 7.72 0.97 4.97
N THR A 48 7.80 -0.05 4.11
CA THR A 48 6.78 -0.39 3.12
C THR A 48 5.85 -1.51 3.59
N GLY A 49 6.17 -2.23 4.67
CA GLY A 49 5.48 -3.47 5.03
C GLY A 49 5.92 -4.66 4.15
N ARG A 50 5.65 -5.88 4.59
CA ARG A 50 5.86 -7.10 3.79
C ARG A 50 4.50 -7.73 3.51
N PRO A 51 4.27 -8.23 2.29
CA PRO A 51 3.06 -8.99 2.02
C PRO A 51 2.98 -10.19 2.97
N LEU A 52 1.80 -10.42 3.53
CA LEU A 52 1.57 -11.47 4.52
C LEU A 52 0.41 -12.35 4.08
N LEU A 53 0.65 -13.67 4.07
CA LEU A 53 -0.41 -14.63 3.81
C LEU A 53 -1.37 -14.68 5.02
N VAL A 54 -2.66 -14.46 4.77
CA VAL A 54 -3.73 -14.43 5.80
C VAL A 54 -4.76 -15.54 5.62
N VAL A 55 -4.88 -16.13 4.42
CA VAL A 55 -5.68 -17.33 4.16
C VAL A 55 -4.86 -18.29 3.31
N ALA A 56 -4.90 -19.58 3.64
CA ALA A 56 -4.30 -20.64 2.85
C ALA A 56 -5.24 -21.84 2.79
N ASN A 57 -5.52 -22.34 1.59
CA ASN A 57 -6.41 -23.47 1.32
C ASN A 57 -7.78 -23.36 2.01
N GLY A 58 -8.36 -22.16 1.98
CA GLY A 58 -9.64 -21.85 2.62
C GLY A 58 -9.59 -21.71 4.15
N GLU A 59 -8.45 -21.92 4.78
CA GLU A 59 -8.25 -21.75 6.22
C GLU A 59 -7.67 -20.37 6.54
N VAL A 60 -8.29 -19.69 7.50
CA VAL A 60 -7.83 -18.39 7.97
C VAL A 60 -6.64 -18.57 8.92
N LEU A 61 -5.53 -17.89 8.61
CA LEU A 61 -4.33 -17.88 9.44
C LEU A 61 -4.47 -16.85 10.55
N GLU A 62 -5.14 -17.22 11.65
CA GLU A 62 -5.45 -16.29 12.74
C GLU A 62 -4.23 -15.59 13.33
N ASP A 63 -3.10 -16.29 13.48
CA ASP A 63 -1.89 -15.71 14.03
C ASP A 63 -1.34 -14.58 13.14
N ALA A 64 -1.42 -14.75 11.82
CA ALA A 64 -1.03 -13.74 10.84
C ALA A 64 -1.97 -12.53 10.89
N MET A 65 -3.28 -12.77 10.98
CA MET A 65 -4.28 -11.72 11.12
C MET A 65 -4.12 -10.93 12.43
N ARG A 66 -3.87 -11.61 13.55
CA ARG A 66 -3.62 -10.96 14.85
C ARG A 66 -2.35 -10.12 14.83
N ALA A 67 -1.29 -10.59 14.18
CA ALA A 67 -0.03 -9.85 14.04
C ALA A 67 -0.21 -8.51 13.29
N GLN A 68 -1.12 -8.47 12.32
CA GLN A 68 -1.45 -7.27 11.53
C GLN A 68 -2.70 -6.54 12.03
N ARG A 69 -3.29 -6.98 13.16
CA ARG A 69 -4.55 -6.44 13.71
C ARG A 69 -5.69 -6.39 12.69
N LEU A 70 -5.71 -7.33 11.74
CA LEU A 70 -6.76 -7.45 10.74
C LEU A 70 -7.94 -8.22 11.35
N ALA A 71 -9.14 -7.65 11.34
CA ALA A 71 -10.32 -8.36 11.81
C ALA A 71 -10.83 -9.32 10.73
N THR A 72 -11.36 -10.48 11.15
CA THR A 72 -12.00 -11.44 10.22
C THR A 72 -13.16 -10.80 9.46
N ALA A 73 -13.85 -9.84 10.07
CA ALA A 73 -14.91 -9.09 9.41
C ALA A 73 -14.39 -8.29 8.19
N ASP A 74 -13.23 -7.65 8.31
CA ASP A 74 -12.63 -6.85 7.24
C ASP A 74 -12.19 -7.74 6.07
N LEU A 75 -11.58 -8.90 6.38
CA LEU A 75 -11.24 -9.91 5.39
C LEU A 75 -12.48 -10.38 4.61
N LEU A 76 -13.57 -10.67 5.32
CA LEU A 76 -14.82 -11.11 4.70
C LEU A 76 -15.52 -10.00 3.89
N VAL A 77 -15.41 -8.73 4.31
CA VAL A 77 -15.91 -7.60 3.52
C VAL A 77 -15.12 -7.47 2.23
N ALA A 78 -13.79 -7.47 2.30
CA ALA A 78 -12.93 -7.40 1.12
C ALA A 78 -13.14 -8.59 0.16
N ALA A 79 -13.36 -9.80 0.69
CA ALA A 79 -13.68 -10.97 -0.12
C ALA A 79 -15.02 -10.78 -0.87
N ARG A 80 -16.05 -10.24 -0.21
CA ARG A 80 -17.36 -9.97 -0.84
C ARG A 80 -17.29 -8.89 -1.91
N GLU A 81 -16.44 -7.87 -1.75
CA GLU A 81 -16.21 -6.85 -2.78
C GLU A 81 -15.67 -7.46 -4.08
N GLN A 82 -14.94 -8.58 -3.98
CA GLN A 82 -14.45 -9.36 -5.11
C GLN A 82 -15.42 -10.48 -5.55
N GLY A 83 -16.63 -10.52 -4.99
CA GLY A 83 -17.65 -11.53 -5.31
C GLY A 83 -17.46 -12.89 -4.64
N ILE A 84 -16.46 -13.04 -3.77
CA ILE A 84 -16.16 -14.28 -3.05
C ILE A 84 -17.08 -14.40 -1.85
N ARG A 85 -17.81 -15.52 -1.74
CA ARG A 85 -18.87 -15.67 -0.72
C ARG A 85 -18.41 -16.44 0.50
N ARG A 86 -17.46 -17.35 0.32
CA ARG A 86 -16.98 -18.26 1.36
C ARG A 86 -15.48 -18.28 1.35
N THR A 87 -14.88 -18.35 2.53
CA THR A 87 -13.43 -18.50 2.66
C THR A 87 -12.94 -19.80 2.01
N SER A 88 -13.76 -20.85 1.97
CA SER A 88 -13.44 -22.12 1.30
C SER A 88 -13.21 -22.00 -0.22
N GLU A 89 -13.68 -20.92 -0.85
CA GLU A 89 -13.45 -20.63 -2.27
C GLU A 89 -12.06 -20.01 -2.50
N ILE A 90 -11.40 -19.55 -1.44
CA ILE A 90 -10.10 -18.88 -1.46
C ILE A 90 -8.99 -19.91 -1.31
N GLU A 91 -8.16 -20.05 -2.33
CA GLU A 91 -6.92 -20.82 -2.26
C GLU A 91 -5.85 -20.05 -1.48
N TYR A 92 -5.67 -18.75 -1.77
CA TYR A 92 -4.77 -17.88 -1.01
C TYR A 92 -5.36 -16.48 -0.85
N ALA A 93 -5.18 -15.87 0.32
CA ALA A 93 -5.35 -14.43 0.49
C ALA A 93 -4.10 -13.81 1.08
N VAL A 94 -3.65 -12.71 0.49
CA VAL A 94 -2.43 -11.98 0.86
C VAL A 94 -2.81 -10.56 1.25
N LEU A 95 -2.39 -10.14 2.45
CA LEU A 95 -2.40 -8.75 2.86
C LEU A 95 -1.15 -8.08 2.28
N GLU A 96 -1.35 -7.19 1.32
CA GLU A 96 -0.30 -6.44 0.66
C GLU A 96 0.30 -5.37 1.58
N ALA A 97 1.49 -4.90 1.22
CA ALA A 97 2.24 -3.84 1.90
C ALA A 97 1.44 -2.53 2.07
N ASP A 98 0.52 -2.24 1.15
CA ASP A 98 -0.32 -1.05 1.18
C ASP A 98 -1.65 -1.25 1.94
N GLY A 99 -1.83 -2.42 2.58
CA GLY A 99 -3.00 -2.77 3.37
C GLY A 99 -4.16 -3.35 2.57
N ARG A 100 -4.03 -3.52 1.26
CA ARG A 100 -5.05 -4.18 0.43
C ARG A 100 -4.97 -5.70 0.53
N LEU A 101 -6.09 -6.36 0.28
CA LEU A 101 -6.18 -7.82 0.23
C LEU A 101 -6.25 -8.30 -1.22
N SER A 102 -5.33 -9.17 -1.59
CA SER A 102 -5.31 -9.91 -2.86
C SER A 102 -5.86 -11.31 -2.61
N PHE A 103 -6.76 -11.78 -3.48
CA PHE A 103 -7.39 -13.10 -3.38
C PHE A 103 -7.10 -13.96 -4.61
N PHE A 104 -6.82 -15.23 -4.37
CA PHE A 104 -6.68 -16.28 -5.38
C PHE A 104 -7.70 -17.35 -5.05
N THR A 105 -8.59 -17.68 -5.99
CA THR A 105 -9.64 -18.68 -5.81
C THR A 105 -9.32 -19.94 -6.60
N TYR A 106 -9.81 -21.08 -6.16
CA TYR A 106 -9.73 -22.30 -6.95
C TYR A 106 -10.42 -22.12 -8.31
N ASP A 107 -9.76 -22.59 -9.37
CA ASP A 107 -10.24 -22.47 -10.74
C ASP A 107 -11.56 -23.24 -10.90
N THR A 108 -12.69 -22.52 -10.91
CA THR A 108 -14.01 -23.10 -11.17
C THR A 108 -14.31 -23.09 -12.68
N SER A 109 -13.29 -23.04 -13.54
CA SER A 109 -13.47 -22.86 -14.99
C SER A 109 -13.24 -24.11 -15.85
N GLU A 110 -13.02 -25.30 -15.28
CA GLU A 110 -12.96 -26.58 -16.02
C GLU A 110 -14.13 -27.55 -15.75
N ALA A 111 -15.29 -27.05 -15.30
CA ALA A 111 -16.49 -27.87 -15.08
C ALA A 111 -17.69 -27.51 -15.99
N GLY A 112 -17.45 -27.00 -17.21
CA GLY A 112 -18.58 -26.64 -18.09
C GLY A 112 -18.29 -26.07 -19.47
N ALA A 113 -17.19 -26.42 -20.14
CA ALA A 113 -17.15 -26.24 -21.59
C ALA A 113 -17.94 -27.40 -22.24
N PRO A 114 -19.05 -27.16 -22.97
CA PRO A 114 -19.66 -28.23 -23.74
C PRO A 114 -18.63 -28.77 -24.73
N GLU A 115 -18.31 -30.04 -24.60
CA GLU A 115 -17.55 -30.81 -25.57
C GLU A 115 -18.17 -30.55 -26.95
N LYS A 116 -17.43 -29.86 -27.82
CA LYS A 116 -17.89 -29.65 -29.20
C LYS A 116 -18.11 -31.05 -29.79
N PRO A 117 -19.31 -31.37 -30.30
CA PRO A 117 -19.57 -32.69 -30.85
C PRO A 117 -18.59 -32.95 -32.01
N PRO A 118 -18.15 -34.20 -32.19
CA PRO A 118 -17.25 -34.56 -33.27
C PRO A 118 -17.87 -34.15 -34.59
N GLN A 119 -17.17 -33.28 -35.32
CA GLN A 119 -17.50 -32.98 -36.71
C GLN A 119 -17.19 -34.24 -37.51
N GLY A 120 -18.23 -35.01 -37.79
CA GLY A 120 -18.22 -36.05 -38.81
C GLY A 120 -18.22 -35.46 -40.22
#